data_AF-A0A6J6HCB5-F1
#
_entry.id   AF-A0A6J6HCB5-F1
#
_cell.length_a   1.000
_cell.length_b   1.000
_cell.length_c   1.000
_cell.angle_alpha   90.00
_cell.angle_beta   90.00
_cell.angle_gamma   90.00
#
_symmetry.space_group_name_H-M   'P 1'
#
loop_
_entity.id
_entity.type
_entity.pdbx_description
1 polymer ?
#
loop_
_entity_poly.entity_id
_entity_poly.type
_entity_poly.pdbx_seq_one_letter_code
_entity_poly.pdbx_strand_id
1 'polypeptide(L)'
;MDGSGKAADLWRERFSEFNTNVRAVAAEHGALLAEAKRAPFLSDKRFLHTDRLHLNAEGHRRFAQGVQEVLGLEFDKSWDIPLGPAPRKSAIVEKAENTKWIITFVIPWLWRRLRGKSSGDGRSAKHFAPVPWPLSE
;
A
#
# COMPACT_ATOMS: atom_id res chain seq x y z
N MET A 1 -3.34 -1.29 15.43
CA MET A 1 -3.41 0.18 15.44
C MET A 1 -4.61 0.55 14.61
N ASP A 2 -5.50 1.31 15.21
CA ASP A 2 -6.76 1.87 14.70
C ASP A 2 -6.54 3.11 13.81
N GLY A 3 -5.28 3.45 13.50
CA GLY A 3 -4.94 4.62 12.69
C GLY A 3 -5.16 5.95 13.40
N SER A 4 -5.28 5.94 14.73
CA SER A 4 -5.49 7.13 15.56
C SER A 4 -4.19 7.59 16.25
N GLY A 5 -4.14 8.87 16.62
CA GLY A 5 -3.07 9.48 17.40
C GLY A 5 -2.05 10.29 16.60
N LYS A 6 -1.26 11.10 17.31
CA LYS A 6 -0.39 12.14 16.74
C LYS A 6 0.55 11.66 15.63
N ALA A 7 1.10 10.46 15.76
CA ALA A 7 1.97 9.90 14.73
C ALA A 7 1.18 9.58 13.45
N ALA A 8 -0.02 9.00 13.58
CA ALA A 8 -0.89 8.72 12.43
C ALA A 8 -1.37 10.02 11.76
N ASP A 9 -1.63 11.07 12.55
CA ASP A 9 -2.02 12.39 12.03
C ASP A 9 -0.87 13.02 11.22
N LEU A 10 0.35 12.99 11.75
CA LEU A 10 1.54 13.47 11.04
C LEU A 10 1.78 12.70 9.71
N TRP A 11 1.62 11.38 9.72
CA TRP A 11 1.74 10.60 8.49
C TRP A 11 0.66 10.99 7.49
N ARG A 12 -0.57 11.18 7.94
CA ARG A 12 -1.71 11.58 7.10
C ARG A 12 -1.46 12.93 6.45
N GLU A 13 -0.93 13.90 7.19
CA GLU A 13 -0.53 15.21 6.67
C GLU A 13 0.51 15.07 5.55
N ARG A 14 1.62 14.37 5.81
CA ARG A 14 2.69 14.16 4.82
C ARG A 14 2.21 13.46 3.55
N PHE A 15 1.41 12.40 3.70
CA PHE A 15 0.82 11.72 2.55
C PHE A 15 -0.19 12.60 1.81
N SER A 16 -0.92 13.45 2.52
CA SER A 16 -1.85 14.40 1.91
C SER A 16 -1.13 15.41 1.04
N GLU A 17 -0.04 16.01 1.53
CA GLU A 17 0.80 16.93 0.76
C GLU A 17 1.41 16.26 -0.47
N PHE A 18 1.99 15.08 -0.29
CA PHE A 18 2.53 14.29 -1.40
C PHE A 18 1.46 14.01 -2.47
N ASN A 19 0.28 13.54 -2.07
CA ASN A 19 -0.81 13.23 -3.00
C ASN A 19 -1.34 14.48 -3.70
N THR A 20 -1.35 15.64 -3.03
CA THR A 20 -1.71 16.92 -3.67
C THR A 20 -0.73 17.26 -4.78
N ASN A 21 0.57 17.12 -4.56
CA ASN A 21 1.58 17.38 -5.58
C ASN A 21 1.49 16.39 -6.75
N VAL A 22 1.24 15.11 -6.47
CA VAL A 22 1.03 14.11 -7.54
C VAL A 22 -0.18 14.46 -8.41
N ARG A 23 -1.31 14.91 -7.80
CA ARG A 23 -2.48 15.36 -8.56
C ARG A 23 -2.17 16.59 -9.43
N ALA A 24 -1.42 17.55 -8.89
CA ALA A 24 -1.04 18.75 -9.64
C ALA A 24 -0.21 18.41 -10.89
N VAL A 25 0.83 17.58 -10.72
CA VAL A 25 1.69 17.15 -11.85
C VAL A 25 0.91 16.31 -12.87
N ALA A 26 0.02 15.43 -12.41
CA ALA A 26 -0.82 14.65 -13.31
C ALA A 26 -1.73 15.56 -14.16
N ALA A 27 -2.34 16.59 -13.55
CA ALA A 27 -3.17 17.55 -14.25
C ALA A 27 -2.36 18.41 -15.24
N GLU A 28 -1.17 18.87 -14.84
CA GLU A 28 -0.27 19.65 -15.70
C GLU A 28 0.10 18.91 -16.99
N HIS A 29 0.31 17.60 -16.91
CA HIS A 29 0.72 16.78 -18.05
C HIS A 29 -0.42 15.98 -18.70
N GLY A 30 -1.67 16.17 -18.27
CA GLY A 30 -2.81 15.41 -18.77
C GLY A 30 -2.70 13.89 -18.53
N ALA A 31 -1.96 13.48 -17.48
CA ALA A 31 -1.77 12.08 -17.14
C ALA A 31 -3.02 11.50 -16.44
N LEU A 32 -3.35 10.24 -16.75
CA LEU A 32 -4.33 9.48 -15.99
C LEU A 32 -3.76 9.15 -14.61
N LEU A 33 -4.59 9.27 -13.57
CA LEU A 33 -4.20 9.03 -12.19
C LEU A 33 -5.12 8.00 -11.53
N ALA A 34 -4.60 6.80 -11.27
CA ALA A 34 -5.25 5.80 -10.43
C ALA A 34 -4.92 6.07 -8.96
N GLU A 35 -5.94 6.47 -8.18
CA GLU A 35 -5.73 7.01 -6.82
C GLU A 35 -6.28 6.10 -5.73
N ALA A 36 -5.42 5.67 -4.80
CA ALA A 36 -5.80 4.84 -3.65
C ALA A 36 -6.81 5.52 -2.70
N LYS A 37 -6.90 6.86 -2.68
CA LYS A 37 -7.92 7.61 -1.92
C LYS A 37 -9.35 7.29 -2.37
N ARG A 38 -9.52 6.84 -3.62
CA ARG A 38 -10.81 6.35 -4.14
C ARG A 38 -11.13 4.92 -3.71
N ALA A 39 -10.16 4.22 -3.11
CA ALA A 39 -10.28 2.84 -2.65
C ALA A 39 -9.94 2.69 -1.15
N PRO A 40 -10.55 3.48 -0.23
CA PRO A 40 -10.21 3.46 1.19
C PRO A 40 -10.49 2.10 1.86
N PHE A 41 -11.39 1.30 1.27
CA PHE A 41 -11.70 -0.07 1.73
C PHE A 41 -10.49 -1.01 1.67
N LEU A 42 -9.49 -0.73 0.81
CA LEU A 42 -8.26 -1.52 0.72
C LEU A 42 -7.37 -1.42 1.98
N SER A 43 -7.70 -0.51 2.91
CA SER A 43 -7.06 -0.45 4.24
C SER A 43 -7.52 -1.56 5.20
N ASP A 44 -8.56 -2.33 4.86
CA ASP A 44 -8.95 -3.51 5.62
C ASP A 44 -7.79 -4.51 5.65
N LYS A 45 -7.41 -4.98 6.85
CA LYS A 45 -6.30 -5.93 7.04
C LYS A 45 -6.44 -7.20 6.20
N ARG A 46 -7.66 -7.57 5.79
CA ARG A 46 -7.94 -8.71 4.91
C ARG A 46 -7.47 -8.51 3.47
N PHE A 47 -7.19 -7.27 3.05
CA PHE A 47 -6.55 -6.94 1.78
C PHE A 47 -5.04 -6.72 1.90
N LEU A 48 -4.49 -6.77 3.11
CA LEU A 48 -3.06 -6.60 3.36
C LEU A 48 -2.37 -7.95 3.52
N HIS A 49 -1.09 -7.99 3.21
CA HIS A 49 -0.22 -9.11 3.52
C HIS A 49 0.04 -9.18 5.04
N THR A 50 0.73 -10.23 5.50
CA THR A 50 1.04 -10.46 6.92
C THR A 50 1.85 -9.36 7.57
N ASP A 51 2.57 -8.54 6.79
CA ASP A 51 3.30 -7.37 7.24
C ASP A 51 2.41 -6.15 7.52
N ARG A 52 1.12 -6.21 7.15
CA ARG A 52 0.12 -5.16 7.32
C ARG A 52 0.48 -3.84 6.62
N LEU A 53 1.29 -3.91 5.57
CA LEU A 53 1.71 -2.74 4.79
C LEU A 53 1.39 -2.93 3.30
N HIS A 54 1.79 -4.06 2.72
CA HIS A 54 1.57 -4.31 1.29
C HIS A 54 0.20 -4.94 1.06
N LEU A 55 -0.40 -4.67 -0.10
CA LEU A 55 -1.58 -5.42 -0.51
C LEU A 55 -1.23 -6.91 -0.68
N ASN A 56 -2.17 -7.78 -0.34
CA ASN A 56 -2.10 -9.19 -0.71
C ASN A 56 -2.67 -9.39 -2.12
N ALA A 57 -2.75 -10.64 -2.59
CA ALA A 57 -3.22 -10.96 -3.93
C ALA A 57 -4.64 -10.41 -4.23
N GLU A 58 -5.57 -10.51 -3.27
CA GLU A 58 -6.93 -10.00 -3.44
C GLU A 58 -6.98 -8.47 -3.43
N GLY A 59 -6.20 -7.83 -2.55
CA GLY A 59 -6.05 -6.37 -2.54
C GLY A 59 -5.48 -5.84 -3.86
N HIS A 60 -4.44 -6.50 -4.39
CA HIS A 60 -3.88 -6.17 -5.70
C HIS A 60 -4.85 -6.44 -6.85
N ARG A 61 -5.61 -7.54 -6.81
CA ARG A 61 -6.64 -7.85 -7.81
C ARG A 61 -7.65 -6.71 -7.90
N ARG A 62 -8.21 -6.27 -6.77
CA ARG A 62 -9.19 -5.17 -6.74
C ARG A 62 -8.60 -3.84 -7.16
N PHE A 63 -7.39 -3.51 -6.71
CA PHE A 63 -6.72 -2.29 -7.15
C PHE A 63 -6.47 -2.29 -8.67
N ALA A 64 -6.11 -3.45 -9.24
CA ALA A 64 -5.94 -3.60 -10.68
C ALA A 64 -7.24 -3.36 -11.46
N GLN A 65 -8.40 -3.78 -10.92
CA GLN A 65 -9.70 -3.45 -11.52
C GLN A 65 -9.97 -1.94 -11.51
N GLY A 66 -9.66 -1.24 -10.42
CA GLY A 66 -9.75 0.22 -10.37
C GLY A 66 -8.78 0.92 -11.33
N VAL A 67 -7.60 0.35 -11.58
CA VAL A 67 -6.69 0.85 -12.63
C VAL A 67 -7.29 0.62 -14.02
N GLN A 68 -7.88 -0.54 -14.29
CA GLN A 68 -8.56 -0.84 -15.56
C GLN A 68 -9.73 0.12 -15.81
N GLU A 69 -10.51 0.44 -14.78
CA GLU A 69 -11.56 1.46 -14.84
C GLU A 69 -11.01 2.83 -15.26
N VAL A 70 -9.91 3.29 -14.64
CA VAL A 70 -9.26 4.57 -14.99
C VAL A 70 -8.74 4.58 -16.43
N LEU A 71 -8.29 3.43 -16.93
CA LEU A 71 -7.83 3.26 -18.31
C LEU A 71 -8.97 3.10 -19.32
N GLY A 72 -10.23 2.99 -18.88
CA GLY A 72 -11.37 2.72 -19.75
C GLY A 72 -11.38 1.31 -20.34
N LEU A 73 -10.70 0.36 -19.70
CA LEU A 73 -10.69 -1.06 -20.09
C LEU A 73 -11.86 -1.82 -19.47
N GLU A 74 -12.04 -3.08 -19.84
CA GLU A 74 -12.99 -3.95 -19.15
C GLU A 74 -12.53 -4.21 -17.71
N PHE A 75 -13.46 -4.08 -16.77
CA PHE A 75 -13.23 -4.28 -15.35
C PHE A 75 -14.48 -4.82 -14.63
N ASP A 76 -14.25 -5.45 -13.49
CA ASP A 76 -15.29 -5.89 -12.54
C ASP A 76 -15.83 -4.69 -11.75
N LYS A 77 -17.06 -4.27 -12.04
CA LYS A 77 -17.73 -3.15 -11.37
C LYS A 77 -17.94 -3.33 -9.86
N SER A 78 -17.77 -4.54 -9.34
CA SER A 78 -17.88 -4.83 -7.90
C SER A 78 -16.57 -4.63 -7.14
N TRP A 79 -15.50 -4.20 -7.81
CA TRP A 79 -14.15 -4.14 -7.24
C TRP A 79 -14.05 -3.27 -5.98
N ASP A 80 -14.88 -2.22 -5.89
CA ASP A 80 -14.89 -1.24 -4.81
C ASP A 80 -15.86 -1.56 -3.66
N ILE A 81 -16.64 -2.65 -3.78
CA ILE A 81 -17.60 -3.07 -2.75
C ILE A 81 -16.84 -3.52 -1.50
N PRO A 82 -16.97 -2.84 -0.35
CA PRO A 82 -16.25 -3.22 0.87
C PRO A 82 -16.62 -4.64 1.33
N LEU A 83 -15.67 -5.31 1.99
CA LEU A 83 -15.97 -6.59 2.63
C LEU A 83 -16.99 -6.39 3.76
N GLY A 84 -17.87 -7.38 3.94
CA GLY A 84 -18.74 -7.42 5.11
C GLY A 84 -17.95 -7.43 6.44
N PRO A 85 -18.63 -7.21 7.57
CA PRO A 85 -17.97 -7.13 8.88
C PRO A 85 -17.05 -8.31 9.16
N ALA A 86 -15.85 -8.05 9.68
CA ALA A 86 -14.97 -9.11 10.11
C ALA A 86 -15.51 -9.79 11.39
N PRO A 87 -15.33 -11.12 11.54
CA PRO A 87 -15.64 -11.80 12.80
C PRO A 87 -14.89 -11.16 13.96
N ARG A 88 -15.58 -10.99 15.10
CA ARG A 88 -14.95 -10.44 16.31
C ARG A 88 -13.91 -11.42 16.84
N LYS A 89 -12.68 -10.96 17.03
CA LYS A 89 -11.65 -11.68 17.77
C LYS A 89 -11.73 -11.31 19.25
N SER A 90 -11.33 -12.23 20.13
CA SER A 90 -11.15 -11.88 21.54
C SER A 90 -9.97 -10.92 21.70
N ALA A 91 -10.04 -10.05 22.70
CA ALA A 91 -8.99 -9.06 22.97
C ALA A 91 -7.61 -9.71 23.21
N ILE A 92 -7.59 -10.91 23.80
CA ILE A 92 -6.35 -11.66 24.06
C ILE A 92 -5.70 -12.09 22.74
N VAL A 93 -6.49 -12.64 21.81
CA VAL A 93 -6.00 -13.07 20.49
C VAL A 93 -5.47 -11.86 19.71
N GLU A 94 -6.20 -10.75 19.71
CA GLU A 94 -5.76 -9.54 19.01
C GLU A 94 -4.45 -9.00 19.58
N LYS A 95 -4.29 -9.00 20.91
CA LYS A 95 -3.05 -8.57 21.57
C LYS A 95 -1.89 -9.49 21.21
N ALA A 96 -2.08 -10.80 21.23
CA ALA A 96 -1.06 -11.76 20.85
C ALA A 96 -0.61 -11.59 19.38
N GLU A 97 -1.56 -11.43 18.46
CA GLU A 97 -1.27 -11.18 17.04
C GLU A 97 -0.49 -9.87 16.83
N ASN A 98 -0.87 -8.81 17.55
CA ASN A 98 -0.17 -7.52 17.49
C ASN A 98 1.25 -7.61 18.02
N THR A 99 1.47 -8.28 19.16
CA THR A 99 2.82 -8.49 19.73
C THR A 99 3.68 -9.29 18.76
N LYS A 100 3.15 -10.39 18.21
CA LYS A 100 3.86 -11.20 17.21
C LYS A 100 4.25 -10.34 15.99
N TRP A 101 3.34 -9.52 15.48
CA TRP A 101 3.63 -8.62 14.35
C TRP A 101 4.74 -7.59 14.66
N ILE A 102 4.74 -7.00 15.86
CA ILE A 102 5.79 -6.05 16.28
C ILE A 102 7.17 -6.74 16.30
N ILE A 103 7.23 -7.94 16.89
CA ILE A 103 8.48 -8.72 16.97
C ILE A 103 8.96 -9.13 15.58
N THR A 104 8.06 -9.59 14.72
CA THR A 104 8.42 -10.09 13.39
C THR A 104 8.82 -8.97 12.42
N PHE A 105 8.13 -7.82 12.43
CA PHE A 105 8.28 -6.82 11.36
C PHE A 105 8.85 -5.48 11.84
N VAL A 106 8.35 -4.94 12.96
CA VAL A 106 8.69 -3.57 13.39
C VAL A 106 10.07 -3.50 14.02
N ILE A 107 10.37 -4.38 14.99
CA ILE A 107 11.65 -4.37 15.69
C ILE A 107 12.84 -4.55 14.72
N PRO A 108 12.83 -5.53 13.78
CA PRO A 108 13.92 -5.67 12.82
C PRO A 108 14.06 -4.47 11.88
N TRP A 109 12.96 -3.83 11.48
CA TRP A 109 13.00 -2.63 10.66
C TRP A 109 13.61 -1.45 11.41
N LEU A 110 13.19 -1.21 12.66
CA LEU A 110 13.74 -0.14 13.50
C LEU A 110 15.25 -0.35 13.73
N TRP A 111 15.66 -1.58 14.02
CA TRP A 111 17.06 -1.94 14.22
C TRP A 111 17.93 -1.70 12.97
N ARG A 112 17.39 -1.92 11.76
CA ARG A 112 18.08 -1.55 10.51
C ARG A 112 18.17 -0.02 10.38
N ARG A 113 17.06 0.69 10.60
CA ARG A 113 16.98 2.13 10.43
C ARG A 113 17.94 2.89 11.35
N LEU A 114 18.04 2.48 12.62
CA LEU A 114 18.96 3.09 13.59
C LEU A 114 20.44 2.90 13.22
N ARG A 115 20.76 1.84 12.46
CA ARG A 115 22.12 1.56 11.97
C ARG A 115 22.38 2.14 10.57
N GLY A 116 21.48 2.99 10.07
CA GLY A 116 21.56 3.54 8.73
C GLY A 116 21.45 2.50 7.61
N LYS A 117 20.96 1.29 7.90
CA LYS A 117 20.83 0.22 6.90
C LYS A 117 19.48 0.27 6.19
N SER A 118 19.50 0.23 4.87
CA SER A 118 18.31 0.15 4.01
C SER A 118 18.07 -1.27 3.51
N SER A 119 16.84 -1.58 3.14
CA SER A 119 16.54 -2.79 2.35
C SER A 119 17.16 -2.72 0.94
N GLY A 120 17.55 -1.53 0.48
CA GLY A 120 18.26 -1.33 -0.78
C GLY A 120 19.76 -1.56 -0.72
N ASP A 121 20.36 -1.70 0.47
CA ASP A 121 21.82 -1.79 0.62
C ASP A 121 22.38 -3.00 -0.14
N GLY A 122 23.40 -2.77 -0.96
CA GLY A 122 24.05 -3.81 -1.77
C GLY A 122 23.20 -4.36 -2.92
N ARG A 123 22.01 -3.80 -3.18
CA ARG A 123 21.20 -4.18 -4.35
C ARG A 123 21.66 -3.41 -5.58
N SER A 124 21.90 -4.14 -6.68
CA SER A 124 22.05 -3.56 -8.02
C SER A 124 20.68 -3.33 -8.68
N ALA A 125 20.64 -2.40 -9.63
CA ALA A 125 19.46 -2.19 -10.44
C ALA A 125 19.20 -3.43 -11.32
N LYS A 126 17.91 -3.77 -11.54
CA LYS A 126 17.52 -4.82 -12.49
C LYS A 126 17.99 -4.47 -13.92
N HIS A 127 17.97 -3.18 -14.25
CA HIS A 127 18.49 -2.61 -15.50
C HIS A 127 19.27 -1.34 -15.17
N PHE A 128 20.52 -1.21 -15.64
CA PHE A 128 21.37 -0.04 -15.39
C PHE A 128 21.18 1.09 -16.41
N ALA A 129 20.47 0.81 -17.49
CA ALA A 129 20.08 1.77 -18.51
C ALA A 129 18.62 1.51 -18.92
N PRO A 130 17.93 2.50 -19.51
CA PRO A 130 16.62 2.29 -20.12
C PRO A 130 16.68 1.13 -21.11
N VAL A 131 15.73 0.21 -21.01
CA VAL A 131 15.56 -0.90 -21.96
C VAL A 131 14.35 -0.62 -22.85
N PRO A 132 14.42 -0.95 -24.15
CA PRO A 132 13.25 -0.88 -25.02
C PRO A 132 12.17 -1.85 -24.53
N TRP A 133 10.91 -1.46 -24.68
CA TRP A 133 9.74 -2.29 -24.43
C TRP A 133 8.96 -2.50 -25.75
N PRO A 134 8.48 -3.72 -26.09
CA PRO A 134 8.52 -4.93 -25.28
C PRO A 134 9.94 -5.46 -25.08
N LEU A 135 10.17 -6.15 -23.97
CA LEU A 135 11.41 -6.91 -23.80
C LEU A 135 11.45 -7.93 -24.94
N SER A 136 12.52 -7.93 -25.72
CA SER A 136 12.79 -9.03 -26.65
C SER A 136 12.82 -10.34 -25.86
N GLU A 137 12.10 -11.36 -26.33
CA GLU A 137 12.09 -12.70 -25.73
C GLU A 137 13.49 -13.29 -25.60
#